data_AF-A0A356T2H4-F1
#
_entry.id   AF-A0A356T2H4-F1
#
_cell.length_a   1.000
_cell.length_b   1.000
_cell.length_c   1.000
_cell.angle_alpha   90.00
_cell.angle_beta   90.00
_cell.angle_gamma   90.00
#
_symmetry.space_group_name_H-M   'P 1'
#
loop_
_entity.id
_entity.type
_entity.pdbx_description
1 polymer ?
#
loop_
_entity_poly.entity_id
_entity_poly.type
_entity_poly.pdbx_seq_one_letter_code
_entity_poly.pdbx_strand_id
1 'polypeptide(L)'
;AGHYAVTQLGMLVEGAMVRTGLSGTTMTHPEYRGRGLFVDLARSTYVRMAEQGLDYVWGFPNTNSHRGFIERLDWFDIHEVPTLEGPVGALPVPPERPQEVEEIERATSEVDALWERVRASAAVSVIRDAAYVNWRFADNPSASYRLFVHRGASGCDGLAVTKRYGDALQVVEMLCDDESDVGLTLVEEALRSARAQGAARINLWLNVGTHLHRRLEKWGMVPTAPVTYLGAASLRAQASPAFRSYGNWRISMSDSDVY
;
A
#
# COMPACT_ATOMS: atom_id res chain seq x y z
N ALA A 1 30.17 7.23 2.23
CA ALA A 1 28.92 7.67 2.88
C ALA A 1 27.82 6.64 2.64
N GLY A 2 26.93 6.47 3.62
CA GLY A 2 25.73 5.64 3.54
C GLY A 2 24.62 6.25 4.39
N HIS A 3 23.39 5.86 4.11
CA HIS A 3 22.19 6.33 4.80
C HIS A 3 21.17 5.19 4.88
N TYR A 4 20.51 5.09 6.03
CA TYR A 4 19.40 4.17 6.29
C TYR A 4 18.36 4.96 7.09
N ALA A 5 17.10 4.90 6.67
CA ALA A 5 16.00 5.63 7.30
C ALA A 5 14.75 4.76 7.38
N VAL A 6 13.88 5.13 8.32
CA VAL A 6 12.57 4.53 8.49
C VAL A 6 11.53 5.62 8.70
N THR A 7 10.33 5.40 8.20
CA THR A 7 9.14 6.20 8.54
C THR A 7 8.37 5.46 9.61
N GLN A 8 8.12 6.10 10.76
CA GLN A 8 7.31 5.49 11.80
C GLN A 8 5.83 5.46 11.37
N LEU A 9 5.21 4.29 11.43
CA LEU A 9 3.79 4.09 11.13
C LEU A 9 3.11 3.35 12.27
N GLY A 10 1.81 3.62 12.43
CA GLY A 10 0.93 2.79 13.25
C GLY A 10 0.32 1.68 12.39
N MET A 11 0.26 0.47 12.94
CA MET A 11 -0.35 -0.68 12.31
C MET A 11 -1.33 -1.37 13.24
N LEU A 12 -2.40 -1.92 12.68
CA LEU A 12 -3.19 -2.95 13.32
C LEU A 12 -2.47 -4.29 13.11
N VAL A 13 -2.22 -5.03 14.20
CA VAL A 13 -1.71 -6.41 14.17
C VAL A 13 -2.55 -7.23 15.14
N GLU A 14 -3.35 -8.16 14.60
CA GLU A 14 -4.24 -9.05 15.35
C GLU A 14 -5.14 -8.31 16.36
N GLY A 15 -5.69 -7.16 15.94
CA GLY A 15 -6.55 -6.32 16.78
C GLY A 15 -5.79 -5.35 17.70
N ALA A 16 -4.47 -5.46 17.83
CA ALA A 16 -3.64 -4.57 18.63
C ALA A 16 -3.03 -3.45 17.78
N MET A 17 -2.94 -2.25 18.36
CA MET A 17 -2.26 -1.11 17.77
C MET A 17 -0.76 -1.21 18.05
N VAL A 18 0.04 -1.30 17.00
CA VAL A 18 1.48 -1.51 17.05
C VAL A 18 2.21 -0.38 16.34
N ARG A 19 3.33 0.08 16.91
CA ARG A 19 4.22 1.05 16.26
C ARG A 19 5.29 0.29 15.47
N THR A 20 5.43 0.63 14.20
CA THR A 20 6.39 -0.01 13.29
C THR A 20 7.21 1.03 12.55
N GLY A 21 8.27 0.60 11.88
CA GLY A 21 9.00 1.42 10.92
C GLY A 21 8.93 0.84 9.52
N LEU A 22 8.47 1.64 8.56
CA LEU A 22 8.62 1.37 7.15
C LEU A 22 10.05 1.73 6.73
N SER A 23 10.85 0.73 6.39
CA SER A 23 12.18 0.88 5.82
C SER A 23 12.10 1.54 4.45
N GLY A 24 12.76 2.67 4.30
CA GLY A 24 12.82 3.41 3.04
C GLY A 24 14.12 4.20 2.88
N THR A 25 14.33 4.78 1.70
CA THR A 25 15.45 5.72 1.42
C THR A 25 16.85 5.16 1.74
N THR A 26 17.05 3.85 1.69
CA THR A 26 18.36 3.24 2.00
C THR A 26 19.32 3.39 0.84
N MET A 27 20.50 3.97 1.07
CA MET A 27 21.49 4.22 0.02
C MET A 27 22.93 4.11 0.51
N THR A 28 23.82 3.58 -0.33
CA THR A 28 25.27 3.59 -0.10
C THR A 28 25.96 4.12 -1.34
N HIS A 29 26.80 5.15 -1.15
CA HIS A 29 27.57 5.77 -2.23
C HIS A 29 28.42 4.70 -2.96
N PRO A 30 28.50 4.69 -4.30
CA PRO A 30 29.22 3.67 -5.07
C PRO A 30 30.62 3.34 -4.55
N GLU A 31 31.43 4.36 -4.25
CA GLU A 31 32.81 4.22 -3.76
C GLU A 31 32.93 3.63 -2.34
N TYR A 32 31.82 3.56 -1.60
CA TYR A 32 31.76 3.06 -0.22
C TYR A 32 31.03 1.72 -0.10
N ARG A 33 30.61 1.13 -1.23
CA ARG A 33 29.98 -0.20 -1.26
C ARG A 33 30.98 -1.29 -0.85
N GLY A 34 30.46 -2.43 -0.38
CA GLY A 34 31.28 -3.57 0.04
C GLY A 34 32.00 -3.39 1.39
N ARG A 35 31.79 -2.27 2.08
CA ARG A 35 32.45 -1.95 3.36
C ARG A 35 31.58 -2.19 4.61
N GLY A 36 30.50 -2.97 4.51
CA GLY A 36 29.60 -3.28 5.64
C GLY A 36 28.58 -2.19 6.01
N LEU A 37 28.75 -0.94 5.54
CA LEU A 37 27.96 0.23 5.97
C LEU A 37 26.43 0.04 5.98
N PHE A 38 25.86 -0.65 4.99
CA PHE A 38 24.42 -0.90 4.94
C PHE A 38 23.94 -1.68 6.18
N VAL A 39 24.65 -2.74 6.55
CA VAL A 39 24.29 -3.60 7.69
C VAL A 39 24.47 -2.83 8.99
N ASP A 40 25.59 -2.11 9.13
CA ASP A 40 25.91 -1.36 10.35
C ASP A 40 24.89 -0.24 10.61
N LEU A 41 24.52 0.51 9.57
CA LEU A 41 23.51 1.57 9.66
C LEU A 41 22.11 1.01 9.94
N ALA A 42 21.72 -0.09 9.28
CA ALA A 42 20.43 -0.74 9.53
C ALA A 42 20.34 -1.25 10.98
N ARG A 43 21.34 -2.00 11.47
CA ARG A 43 21.35 -2.50 12.85
C ARG A 43 21.33 -1.37 13.89
N SER A 44 22.10 -0.30 13.66
CA SER A 44 22.06 0.88 14.55
C SER A 44 20.69 1.55 14.55
N THR A 45 20.02 1.61 13.39
CA THR A 45 18.66 2.11 13.27
C THR A 45 17.68 1.23 14.03
N TYR A 46 17.78 -0.09 13.90
CA TYR A 46 16.91 -1.06 14.58
C TYR A 46 17.02 -0.99 16.10
N VAL A 47 18.23 -0.81 16.64
CA VAL A 47 18.44 -0.58 18.08
C VAL A 47 17.67 0.66 18.54
N ARG A 48 17.83 1.79 17.84
CA ARG A 48 17.12 3.02 18.17
C ARG A 48 15.61 2.89 18.04
N MET A 49 15.12 2.17 17.03
CA MET A 49 13.69 1.89 16.87
C MET A 49 13.14 1.08 18.06
N ALA A 50 13.85 0.03 18.49
CA ALA A 50 13.47 -0.77 19.64
C ALA A 50 13.46 0.05 20.95
N GLU A 51 14.46 0.91 21.15
CA GLU A 51 14.51 1.85 22.28
C GLU A 51 13.33 2.83 22.28
N GLN A 52 12.85 3.22 21.10
CA GLN A 52 11.69 4.11 20.93
C GLN A 52 10.32 3.40 20.98
N GLY A 53 10.31 2.08 21.17
CA GLY A 53 9.06 1.33 21.31
C GLY A 53 8.45 0.82 20.01
N LEU A 54 9.25 0.65 18.96
CA LEU A 54 8.78 0.05 17.70
C LEU A 54 9.01 -1.47 17.72
N ASP A 55 7.98 -2.23 17.38
CA ASP A 55 8.00 -3.69 17.50
C ASP A 55 8.52 -4.39 16.24
N TYR A 56 8.34 -3.76 15.06
CA TYR A 56 8.71 -4.31 13.76
C TYR A 56 9.35 -3.26 12.85
N VAL A 57 10.24 -3.72 11.98
CA VAL A 57 10.66 -3.01 10.76
C VAL A 57 10.22 -3.82 9.55
N TRP A 58 9.66 -3.18 8.54
CA TRP A 58 9.14 -3.84 7.33
C TRP A 58 9.31 -2.94 6.12
N GLY A 59 9.14 -3.47 4.92
CA GLY A 59 9.13 -2.67 3.72
C GLY A 59 9.37 -3.50 2.48
N PHE A 60 9.87 -2.81 1.44
CA PHE A 60 9.89 -3.34 0.08
C PHE A 60 11.31 -3.36 -0.49
N PRO A 61 12.16 -4.33 -0.09
CA PRO A 61 13.50 -4.46 -0.65
C PRO A 61 13.45 -4.56 -2.18
N ASN A 62 14.43 -3.95 -2.85
CA ASN A 62 14.66 -4.21 -4.27
C ASN A 62 15.61 -5.41 -4.46
N THR A 63 15.77 -5.88 -5.68
CA THR A 63 16.64 -7.02 -6.03
C THR A 63 18.09 -6.87 -5.55
N ASN A 64 18.59 -5.64 -5.40
CA ASN A 64 19.96 -5.40 -4.93
C ASN A 64 20.10 -5.52 -3.40
N SER A 65 19.03 -5.24 -2.66
CA SER A 65 19.06 -5.15 -1.19
C SER A 65 18.42 -6.35 -0.50
N HIS A 66 17.47 -7.02 -1.16
CA HIS A 66 16.70 -8.16 -0.64
C HIS A 66 17.57 -9.23 0.02
N ARG A 67 18.53 -9.80 -0.71
CA ARG A 67 19.47 -10.80 -0.15
C ARG A 67 20.19 -10.29 1.11
N GLY A 68 20.59 -9.02 1.13
CA GLY A 68 21.27 -8.42 2.27
C GLY A 68 20.36 -8.30 3.50
N PHE A 69 19.07 -8.02 3.30
CA PHE A 69 18.08 -8.02 4.36
C PHE A 69 17.91 -9.42 4.97
N ILE A 70 17.71 -10.43 4.13
CA ILE A 70 17.47 -11.81 4.57
C ILE A 70 18.71 -12.40 5.25
N GLU A 71 19.88 -12.34 4.60
CA GLU A 71 21.08 -13.03 5.08
C GLU A 71 21.77 -12.33 6.26
N ARG A 72 21.55 -11.02 6.44
CA ARG A 72 22.38 -10.20 7.35
C ARG A 72 21.61 -9.29 8.30
N LEU A 73 20.31 -9.13 8.13
CA LEU A 73 19.50 -8.21 8.95
C LEU A 73 18.31 -8.89 9.62
N ASP A 74 18.28 -10.23 9.63
CA ASP A 74 17.28 -11.03 10.33
C ASP A 74 15.85 -10.82 9.76
N TRP A 75 15.76 -10.37 8.51
CA TRP A 75 14.50 -10.25 7.80
C TRP A 75 14.00 -11.63 7.36
N PHE A 76 12.68 -11.74 7.28
CA PHE A 76 11.98 -12.84 6.65
C PHE A 76 11.12 -12.33 5.50
N ASP A 77 10.97 -13.17 4.48
CA ASP A 77 10.06 -12.94 3.37
C ASP A 77 8.61 -13.13 3.81
N ILE A 78 7.76 -12.19 3.39
CA ILE A 78 6.29 -12.29 3.53
C ILE A 78 5.69 -12.67 2.18
N HIS A 79 6.03 -11.92 1.12
CA HIS A 79 5.53 -12.19 -0.23
C HIS A 79 6.30 -11.47 -1.33
N GLU A 80 6.05 -11.90 -2.58
CA GLU A 80 6.29 -11.11 -3.78
C GLU A 80 4.96 -10.50 -4.23
N VAL A 81 4.87 -9.18 -4.29
CA VAL A 81 3.65 -8.44 -4.64
C VAL A 81 3.70 -8.05 -6.11
N PRO A 82 2.92 -8.71 -7.00
CA PRO A 82 2.84 -8.33 -8.40
C PRO A 82 1.95 -7.08 -8.58
N THR A 83 2.15 -6.39 -9.69
CA THR A 83 1.26 -5.30 -10.09
C THR A 83 0.09 -5.87 -10.90
N LEU A 84 -1.16 -5.68 -10.48
CA LEU A 84 -2.32 -6.06 -11.30
C LEU A 84 -2.58 -4.94 -12.31
N GLU A 85 -2.58 -5.24 -13.60
CA GLU A 85 -2.68 -4.24 -14.66
C GLU A 85 -3.65 -4.65 -15.77
N GLY A 86 -4.30 -3.65 -16.39
CA GLY A 86 -5.08 -3.86 -17.60
C GLY A 86 -5.08 -2.64 -18.54
N PRO A 87 -5.30 -2.85 -19.85
CA PRO A 87 -5.37 -1.78 -20.83
C PRO A 87 -6.70 -1.02 -20.74
N VAL A 88 -6.64 0.29 -20.51
CA VAL A 88 -7.82 1.16 -20.27
C VAL A 88 -8.86 1.07 -21.41
N GLY A 89 -8.39 0.91 -22.65
CA GLY A 89 -9.24 0.81 -23.84
C GLY A 89 -10.01 -0.50 -23.98
N ALA A 90 -9.56 -1.58 -23.34
CA ALA A 90 -10.23 -2.89 -23.41
C ALA A 90 -11.06 -3.21 -22.16
N LEU A 91 -10.83 -2.51 -21.05
CA LEU A 91 -11.57 -2.73 -19.82
C LEU A 91 -13.01 -2.18 -19.91
N PRO A 92 -14.01 -2.92 -19.39
CA PRO A 92 -15.39 -2.49 -19.43
C PRO A 92 -15.57 -1.29 -18.49
N VAL A 93 -16.25 -0.25 -18.99
CA VAL A 93 -16.70 0.87 -18.17
C VAL A 93 -18.16 1.09 -18.51
N PRO A 94 -19.09 0.96 -17.55
CA PRO A 94 -20.48 1.29 -17.79
C PRO A 94 -20.61 2.72 -18.34
N PRO A 95 -21.46 2.94 -19.36
CA PRO A 95 -21.60 4.25 -19.99
C PRO A 95 -22.13 5.30 -19.00
N GLU A 96 -22.96 4.86 -18.06
CA GLU A 96 -23.47 5.69 -16.97
C GLU A 96 -22.42 5.83 -15.88
N ARG A 97 -22.32 7.03 -15.31
CA ARG A 97 -21.47 7.29 -14.14
C ARG A 97 -22.21 6.86 -12.88
N PRO A 98 -21.57 6.11 -11.95
CA PRO A 98 -22.11 5.86 -10.63
C PRO A 98 -22.48 7.18 -9.99
N GLN A 99 -23.73 7.32 -9.55
CA GLN A 99 -24.17 8.50 -8.82
C GLN A 99 -23.62 8.50 -7.39
N GLU A 100 -23.12 7.34 -6.96
CA GLU A 100 -22.60 7.03 -5.65
C GLU A 100 -21.14 7.48 -5.48
N VAL A 101 -20.40 7.83 -6.54
CA VAL A 101 -18.98 8.18 -6.41
C VAL A 101 -18.77 9.69 -6.48
N GLU A 102 -18.14 10.23 -5.44
CA GLU A 102 -17.81 11.64 -5.31
C GLU A 102 -16.29 11.83 -5.20
N GLU A 103 -15.74 12.83 -5.90
CA GLU A 103 -14.37 13.26 -5.69
C GLU A 103 -14.31 14.25 -4.53
N ILE A 104 -13.37 14.03 -3.61
CA ILE A 104 -13.16 14.86 -2.43
C ILE A 104 -11.75 15.43 -2.42
N GLU A 105 -11.57 16.61 -1.85
CA GLU A 105 -10.23 17.21 -1.70
C GLU A 105 -9.49 16.66 -0.47
N ARG A 106 -10.24 16.33 0.58
CA ARG A 106 -9.69 15.88 1.87
C ARG A 106 -10.59 14.84 2.52
N ALA A 107 -9.96 13.86 3.17
CA ALA A 107 -10.65 12.91 4.02
C ALA A 107 -11.19 13.59 5.28
N THR A 108 -12.39 13.22 5.69
CA THR A 108 -13.04 13.69 6.93
C THR A 108 -13.33 12.50 7.84
N SER A 109 -14.05 12.72 8.96
CA SER A 109 -14.41 11.66 9.92
C SER A 109 -15.20 10.49 9.33
N GLU A 110 -15.77 10.65 8.14
CA GLU A 110 -16.39 9.55 7.40
C GLU A 110 -15.38 8.45 6.99
N VAL A 111 -14.13 8.83 6.73
CA VAL A 111 -13.04 7.89 6.44
C VAL A 111 -12.57 7.19 7.70
N ASP A 112 -12.59 7.86 8.85
CA ASP A 112 -12.34 7.21 10.15
C ASP A 112 -13.40 6.13 10.40
N ALA A 113 -14.67 6.46 10.19
CA ALA A 113 -15.77 5.51 10.34
C ALA A 113 -15.67 4.35 9.34
N LEU A 114 -15.26 4.61 8.09
CA LEU A 114 -14.99 3.58 7.09
C LEU A 114 -13.88 2.64 7.56
N TRP A 115 -12.72 3.20 7.95
CA TRP A 115 -11.59 2.44 8.47
C TRP A 115 -11.99 1.54 9.64
N GLU A 116 -12.72 2.07 10.62
CA GLU A 116 -13.19 1.30 11.78
C GLU A 116 -14.07 0.10 11.40
N ARG A 117 -14.88 0.22 10.35
CA ARG A 117 -15.72 -0.89 9.87
C ARG A 117 -14.90 -1.95 9.13
N VAL A 118 -13.97 -1.53 8.28
CA VAL A 118 -13.25 -2.47 7.40
C VAL A 118 -11.96 -3.00 8.00
N ARG A 119 -11.42 -2.41 9.07
CA ARG A 119 -10.15 -2.84 9.67
C ARG A 119 -10.17 -4.29 10.17
N ALA A 120 -11.34 -4.82 10.51
CA ALA A 120 -11.49 -6.18 11.03
C ALA A 120 -11.29 -7.27 9.97
N SER A 121 -11.37 -6.94 8.67
CA SER A 121 -11.19 -7.93 7.61
C SER A 121 -9.72 -8.30 7.36
N ALA A 122 -8.77 -7.55 7.94
CA ALA A 122 -7.35 -7.84 7.86
C ALA A 122 -6.75 -7.98 9.27
N ALA A 123 -5.93 -9.00 9.48
CA ALA A 123 -5.20 -9.12 10.75
C ALA A 123 -4.00 -8.15 10.78
N VAL A 124 -3.50 -7.70 9.63
CA VAL A 124 -2.34 -6.81 9.52
C VAL A 124 -2.65 -5.68 8.56
N SER A 125 -2.52 -4.43 8.98
CA SER A 125 -2.78 -3.27 8.13
C SER A 125 -2.11 -2.03 8.68
N VAL A 126 -1.61 -1.14 7.82
CA VAL A 126 -1.37 0.26 8.20
C VAL A 126 -2.72 0.91 8.56
N ILE A 127 -2.70 1.84 9.50
CA ILE A 127 -3.89 2.64 9.84
C ILE A 127 -4.25 3.52 8.65
N ARG A 128 -5.50 3.44 8.18
CA ARG A 128 -6.00 4.16 7.01
C ARG A 128 -7.11 5.15 7.37
N ASP A 129 -6.95 5.81 8.51
CA ASP A 129 -7.86 6.85 8.98
C ASP A 129 -7.71 8.15 8.17
N ALA A 130 -8.57 9.14 8.44
CA ALA A 130 -8.57 10.41 7.74
C ALA A 130 -7.25 11.17 7.92
N ALA A 131 -6.59 11.04 9.07
CA ALA A 131 -5.32 11.68 9.34
C ALA A 131 -4.21 11.11 8.44
N TYR A 132 -4.12 9.79 8.32
CA TYR A 132 -3.19 9.10 7.42
C TYR A 132 -3.45 9.47 5.96
N VAL A 133 -4.70 9.38 5.51
CA VAL A 133 -5.08 9.66 4.11
C VAL A 133 -4.73 11.11 3.74
N ASN A 134 -5.06 12.07 4.61
CA ASN A 134 -4.72 13.47 4.36
C ASN A 134 -3.21 13.70 4.33
N TRP A 135 -2.48 13.21 5.34
CA TRP A 135 -1.01 13.35 5.39
C TRP A 135 -0.33 12.74 4.16
N ARG A 136 -0.75 11.53 3.76
CA ARG A 136 -0.09 10.77 2.69
C ARG A 136 -0.40 11.31 1.29
N PHE A 137 -1.61 11.81 1.07
CA PHE A 137 -2.13 12.13 -0.26
C PHE A 137 -2.53 13.60 -0.43
N ALA A 138 -3.38 14.15 0.43
CA ALA A 138 -3.88 15.53 0.28
C ALA A 138 -2.80 16.57 0.60
N ASP A 139 -1.94 16.28 1.56
CA ASP A 139 -0.85 17.14 2.02
C ASP A 139 0.50 16.78 1.36
N ASN A 140 0.48 15.89 0.36
CA ASN A 140 1.69 15.48 -0.33
C ASN A 140 2.27 16.66 -1.15
N PRO A 141 3.50 17.11 -0.88
CA PRO A 141 4.03 18.32 -1.51
C PRO A 141 4.53 18.09 -2.94
N SER A 142 4.65 16.84 -3.39
CA SER A 142 5.34 16.49 -4.64
C SER A 142 4.46 15.77 -5.66
N ALA A 143 3.45 15.05 -5.20
CA ALA A 143 2.57 14.29 -6.07
C ALA A 143 1.12 14.76 -5.94
N SER A 144 0.42 14.84 -7.07
CA SER A 144 -1.00 15.18 -7.13
C SER A 144 -1.84 13.91 -7.17
N TYR A 145 -2.52 13.62 -6.06
CA TYR A 145 -3.46 12.52 -5.95
C TYR A 145 -4.90 13.01 -6.11
N ARG A 146 -5.80 12.12 -6.56
CA ARG A 146 -7.25 12.34 -6.60
C ARG A 146 -7.92 11.33 -5.69
N LEU A 147 -8.77 11.79 -4.79
CA LEU A 147 -9.47 10.97 -3.79
C LEU A 147 -10.93 10.85 -4.19
N PHE A 148 -11.45 9.62 -4.20
CA PHE A 148 -12.83 9.31 -4.52
C PHE A 148 -13.46 8.53 -3.39
N VAL A 149 -14.65 8.92 -2.95
CA VAL A 149 -15.44 8.17 -1.96
C VAL A 149 -16.69 7.61 -2.60
N HIS A 150 -17.09 6.43 -2.13
CA HIS A 150 -18.37 5.82 -2.46
C HIS A 150 -19.40 6.15 -1.37
N ARG A 151 -20.43 6.91 -1.76
CA ARG A 151 -21.62 7.26 -0.98
C ARG A 151 -22.60 6.10 -1.00
N GLY A 152 -22.81 5.49 0.16
CA GLY A 152 -23.83 4.45 0.32
C GLY A 152 -24.55 4.57 1.65
N ALA A 153 -25.12 3.47 2.13
CA ALA A 153 -26.02 3.46 3.28
C ALA A 153 -25.34 3.94 4.57
N SER A 154 -24.02 3.76 4.70
CA SER A 154 -23.25 4.21 5.87
C SER A 154 -22.64 5.60 5.70
N GLY A 155 -23.04 6.35 4.65
CA GLY A 155 -22.49 7.67 4.29
C GLY A 155 -21.22 7.60 3.45
N CYS A 156 -20.22 6.81 3.86
CA CYS A 156 -19.00 6.54 3.10
C CYS A 156 -18.65 5.05 3.22
N ASP A 157 -18.88 4.28 2.16
CA ASP A 157 -18.69 2.82 2.13
C ASP A 157 -17.39 2.40 1.42
N GLY A 158 -16.68 3.34 0.81
CA GLY A 158 -15.37 3.09 0.25
C GLY A 158 -14.59 4.35 -0.10
N LEU A 159 -13.28 4.20 -0.23
CA LEU A 159 -12.33 5.22 -0.65
C LEU A 159 -11.37 4.61 -1.67
N ALA A 160 -11.13 5.32 -2.78
CA ALA A 160 -10.03 5.03 -3.68
C ALA A 160 -9.17 6.28 -3.87
N VAL A 161 -7.86 6.10 -3.96
CA VAL A 161 -6.92 7.18 -4.26
C VAL A 161 -6.18 6.84 -5.53
N THR A 162 -6.09 7.79 -6.45
CA THR A 162 -5.45 7.58 -7.75
C THR A 162 -4.39 8.63 -8.05
N LYS A 163 -3.43 8.27 -8.90
CA LYS A 163 -2.38 9.16 -9.40
C LYS A 163 -1.98 8.75 -10.81
N ARG A 164 -1.67 9.72 -11.66
CA ARG A 164 -1.12 9.46 -12.99
C ARG A 164 0.39 9.28 -12.90
N TYR A 165 0.91 8.24 -13.54
CA TYR A 165 2.34 7.99 -13.65
C TYR A 165 2.69 7.51 -15.05
N GLY A 166 3.41 8.34 -15.81
CA GLY A 166 3.70 8.07 -17.21
C GLY A 166 2.42 7.91 -18.05
N ASP A 167 2.27 6.76 -18.68
CA ASP A 167 1.10 6.35 -19.48
C ASP A 167 0.08 5.53 -18.68
N ALA A 168 0.25 5.37 -17.37
CA ALA A 168 -0.66 4.63 -16.50
C ALA A 168 -1.41 5.52 -15.51
N LEU A 169 -2.62 5.11 -15.14
CA LEU A 169 -3.29 5.53 -13.90
C LEU A 169 -3.05 4.47 -12.83
N GLN A 170 -2.51 4.85 -11.69
CA GLN A 170 -2.32 3.98 -10.54
C GLN A 170 -3.45 4.20 -9.55
N VAL A 171 -4.12 3.14 -9.12
CA VAL A 171 -5.00 3.17 -7.94
C VAL A 171 -4.12 2.80 -6.75
N VAL A 172 -3.66 3.83 -6.03
CA VAL A 172 -2.62 3.69 -5.01
C VAL A 172 -3.17 3.24 -3.65
N GLU A 173 -4.45 3.49 -3.40
CA GLU A 173 -5.15 3.06 -2.20
C GLU A 173 -6.58 2.63 -2.55
N MET A 174 -7.05 1.59 -1.87
CA MET A 174 -8.42 1.09 -1.94
C MET A 174 -8.84 0.65 -0.53
N LEU A 175 -9.85 1.30 0.02
CA LEU A 175 -10.42 0.98 1.31
C LEU A 175 -11.93 0.75 1.15
N CYS A 176 -12.38 -0.49 1.29
CA CYS A 176 -13.78 -0.86 1.26
C CYS A 176 -13.96 -2.22 1.95
N ASP A 177 -15.21 -2.67 2.09
CA ASP A 177 -15.49 -4.04 2.48
C ASP A 177 -15.05 -5.00 1.36
N ASP A 178 -14.21 -5.97 1.71
CA ASP A 178 -13.55 -6.89 0.77
C ASP A 178 -14.53 -7.83 0.06
N GLU A 179 -15.75 -8.01 0.58
CA GLU A 179 -16.79 -8.86 -0.01
C GLU A 179 -17.86 -8.06 -0.80
N SER A 180 -17.70 -6.74 -0.91
CA SER A 180 -18.66 -5.84 -1.56
C SER A 180 -18.28 -5.45 -2.99
N ASP A 181 -19.25 -5.03 -3.80
CA ASP A 181 -19.01 -4.47 -5.14
C ASP A 181 -18.53 -3.00 -5.11
N VAL A 182 -18.41 -2.37 -3.92
CA VAL A 182 -17.97 -0.97 -3.78
C VAL A 182 -16.60 -0.73 -4.42
N GLY A 183 -15.65 -1.64 -4.20
CA GLY A 183 -14.33 -1.56 -4.80
C GLY A 183 -14.38 -1.59 -6.33
N LEU A 184 -15.34 -2.32 -6.91
CA LEU A 184 -15.53 -2.37 -8.36
C LEU A 184 -16.05 -1.03 -8.89
N THR A 185 -17.06 -0.45 -8.23
CA THR A 185 -17.61 0.88 -8.58
C THR A 185 -16.53 1.97 -8.52
N LEU A 186 -15.63 1.91 -7.53
CA LEU A 186 -14.49 2.83 -7.43
C LEU A 186 -13.47 2.61 -8.55
N VAL A 187 -13.21 1.36 -8.96
CA VAL A 187 -12.35 1.08 -10.12
C VAL A 187 -12.99 1.57 -11.42
N GLU A 188 -14.30 1.52 -11.58
CA GLU A 188 -14.99 2.11 -12.74
C GLU A 188 -14.77 3.61 -12.82
N GLU A 189 -14.85 4.32 -11.69
CA GLU A 189 -14.55 5.75 -11.66
C GLU A 189 -13.07 6.03 -11.94
N ALA A 190 -12.16 5.21 -11.41
CA ALA A 190 -10.75 5.28 -11.74
C ALA A 190 -10.52 5.05 -13.25
N LEU A 191 -11.23 4.12 -13.89
CA LEU A 191 -11.17 3.91 -15.34
C LEU A 191 -11.68 5.11 -16.15
N ARG A 192 -12.77 5.77 -15.71
CA ARG A 192 -13.23 7.02 -16.34
C ARG A 192 -12.17 8.11 -16.22
N SER A 193 -11.59 8.26 -15.03
CA SER A 193 -10.48 9.18 -14.77
C SER A 193 -9.25 8.85 -15.64
N ALA A 194 -8.93 7.57 -15.83
CA ALA A 194 -7.83 7.13 -16.69
C ALA A 194 -8.08 7.52 -18.16
N ARG A 195 -9.29 7.30 -18.67
CA ARG A 195 -9.69 7.70 -20.03
C ARG A 195 -9.62 9.21 -20.24
N ALA A 196 -10.16 9.99 -19.28
CA ALA A 196 -10.12 11.45 -19.34
C ALA A 196 -8.69 12.00 -19.33
N GLN A 197 -7.76 11.30 -18.66
CA GLN A 197 -6.34 11.66 -18.59
C GLN A 197 -5.49 11.03 -19.70
N GLY A 198 -6.10 10.35 -20.68
CA GLY A 198 -5.40 9.69 -21.78
C GLY A 198 -4.41 8.62 -21.32
N ALA A 199 -4.65 7.95 -20.20
CA ALA A 199 -3.84 6.83 -19.75
C ALA A 199 -4.10 5.59 -20.61
N ALA A 200 -3.05 4.88 -21.00
CA ALA A 200 -3.12 3.65 -21.75
C ALA A 200 -3.41 2.43 -20.85
N ARG A 201 -2.94 2.48 -19.59
CA ARG A 201 -3.04 1.37 -18.63
C ARG A 201 -3.59 1.85 -17.28
N ILE A 202 -4.20 0.94 -16.54
CA ILE A 202 -4.56 1.13 -15.13
C ILE A 202 -3.94 0.01 -14.32
N ASN A 203 -3.39 0.32 -13.17
CA ASN A 203 -2.82 -0.70 -12.28
C ASN A 203 -3.01 -0.40 -10.80
N LEU A 204 -2.92 -1.46 -10.00
CA LEU A 204 -3.10 -1.47 -8.55
C LEU A 204 -2.48 -2.72 -7.92
N TRP A 205 -2.35 -2.72 -6.60
CA TRP A 205 -2.02 -3.91 -5.81
C TRP A 205 -3.27 -4.43 -5.11
N LEU A 206 -3.46 -5.74 -5.13
CA LEU A 206 -4.54 -6.44 -4.43
C LEU A 206 -4.06 -7.80 -3.94
N ASN A 207 -4.62 -8.25 -2.81
CA ASN A 207 -4.46 -9.63 -2.37
C ASN A 207 -5.15 -10.57 -3.38
N VAL A 208 -4.41 -11.59 -3.82
CA VAL A 208 -4.91 -12.60 -4.76
C VAL A 208 -6.08 -13.34 -4.13
N GLY A 209 -7.16 -13.48 -4.90
CA GLY A 209 -8.34 -14.23 -4.49
C GLY A 209 -9.38 -13.43 -3.69
N THR A 210 -9.14 -12.14 -3.40
CA THR A 210 -10.20 -11.24 -2.91
C THR A 210 -11.33 -11.10 -3.93
N HIS A 211 -12.52 -10.69 -3.49
CA HIS A 211 -13.66 -10.48 -4.39
C HIS A 211 -13.31 -9.51 -5.52
N LEU A 212 -12.76 -8.34 -5.19
CA LEU A 212 -12.33 -7.35 -6.18
C LEU A 212 -11.30 -7.93 -7.15
N HIS A 213 -10.30 -8.67 -6.67
CA HIS A 213 -9.31 -9.32 -7.54
C HIS A 213 -9.98 -10.25 -8.57
N ARG A 214 -10.90 -11.13 -8.13
CA ARG A 214 -11.62 -12.05 -9.04
C ARG A 214 -12.47 -11.30 -10.08
N ARG A 215 -13.08 -10.17 -9.69
CA ARG A 215 -13.86 -9.33 -10.60
C ARG A 215 -12.98 -8.67 -11.66
N LEU A 216 -11.82 -8.15 -11.28
CA LEU A 216 -10.88 -7.52 -12.19
C LEU A 216 -10.16 -8.54 -13.09
N GLU A 217 -9.88 -9.74 -12.59
CA GLU A 217 -9.38 -10.85 -13.41
C GLU A 217 -10.39 -11.23 -14.51
N LYS A 218 -11.68 -11.28 -14.18
CA LYS A 218 -12.75 -11.47 -15.17
C LYS A 218 -12.82 -10.36 -16.23
N TRP A 219 -12.37 -9.14 -15.89
CA TRP A 219 -12.25 -8.03 -16.84
C TRP A 219 -10.99 -8.14 -17.72
N GLY A 220 -10.13 -9.11 -17.47
CA GLY A 220 -8.88 -9.32 -18.21
C GLY A 220 -7.69 -8.55 -17.65
N MET A 221 -7.78 -8.02 -16.43
CA MET A 221 -6.59 -7.54 -15.73
C MET A 221 -5.73 -8.74 -15.31
N VAL A 222 -4.41 -8.61 -15.43
CA VAL A 222 -3.47 -9.70 -15.16
C VAL A 222 -2.31 -9.22 -14.28
N PRO A 223 -1.70 -10.10 -13.48
CA PRO A 223 -0.46 -9.79 -12.77
C PRO A 223 0.68 -9.51 -13.74
N THR A 224 1.40 -8.41 -13.55
CA THR A 224 2.53 -7.95 -14.35
C THR A 224 3.68 -7.44 -13.47
N ALA A 225 4.79 -7.06 -14.12
CA ALA A 225 5.88 -6.35 -13.49
C ALA A 225 5.53 -4.85 -13.26
N PRO A 226 6.18 -4.17 -12.30
CA PRO A 226 7.18 -4.71 -11.37
C PRO A 226 6.56 -5.64 -10.34
N VAL A 227 7.30 -6.69 -10.00
CA VAL A 227 7.05 -7.54 -8.83
C VAL A 227 7.96 -7.05 -7.71
N THR A 228 7.37 -6.77 -6.56
CA THR A 228 8.08 -6.13 -5.43
C THR A 228 8.14 -7.09 -4.25
N TYR A 229 9.29 -7.22 -3.60
CA TYR A 229 9.37 -8.00 -2.35
C TYR A 229 8.64 -7.27 -1.22
N LEU A 230 8.00 -8.03 -0.35
CA LEU A 230 7.53 -7.58 0.96
C LEU A 230 8.22 -8.44 2.01
N GLY A 231 8.91 -7.78 2.95
CA GLY A 231 9.61 -8.46 4.04
C GLY A 231 9.62 -7.63 5.31
N ALA A 232 10.02 -8.27 6.41
CA ALA A 232 10.10 -7.64 7.71
C ALA A 232 11.11 -8.30 8.64
N ALA A 233 11.48 -7.60 9.72
CA ALA A 233 12.18 -8.15 10.87
C ALA A 233 11.50 -7.76 12.18
N SER A 234 11.61 -8.65 13.16
CA SER A 234 11.20 -8.42 14.54
C SER A 234 12.24 -7.57 15.29
N LEU A 235 11.77 -6.62 16.09
CA LEU A 235 12.61 -5.77 16.93
C LEU A 235 12.41 -6.10 18.41
N ARG A 236 11.29 -5.66 18.99
CA ARG A 236 10.94 -5.90 20.41
C ARG A 236 10.01 -7.10 20.58
N ALA A 237 9.12 -7.30 19.63
CA ALA A 237 8.12 -8.37 19.65
C ALA A 237 8.41 -9.39 18.55
N GLN A 238 8.17 -10.66 18.86
CA GLN A 238 8.28 -11.72 17.87
C GLN A 238 7.10 -11.64 16.90
N ALA A 239 7.38 -11.65 15.60
CA ALA A 239 6.34 -11.60 14.57
C ALA A 239 5.47 -12.86 14.66
N SER A 240 4.16 -12.64 14.81
CA SER A 240 3.16 -13.71 14.88
C SER A 240 3.03 -14.45 13.53
N PRO A 241 2.44 -15.65 13.53
CA PRO A 241 2.10 -16.33 12.29
C PRO A 241 1.20 -15.48 11.37
N ALA A 242 0.31 -14.68 11.95
CA ALA A 242 -0.54 -13.79 11.18
C ALA A 242 0.27 -12.72 10.44
N PHE A 243 1.21 -12.08 11.13
CA PHE A 243 2.13 -11.09 10.56
C PHE A 243 3.03 -11.65 9.46
N ARG A 244 3.39 -12.93 9.52
CA ARG A 244 4.23 -13.59 8.52
C ARG A 244 3.47 -14.03 7.26
N SER A 245 2.13 -14.02 7.29
CA SER A 245 1.30 -14.55 6.21
C SER A 245 0.66 -13.43 5.40
N TYR A 246 1.05 -13.32 4.12
CA TYR A 246 0.55 -12.29 3.20
C TYR A 246 -0.98 -12.21 3.12
N GLY A 247 -1.68 -13.35 3.20
CA GLY A 247 -3.15 -13.36 3.15
C GLY A 247 -3.82 -12.60 4.30
N ASN A 248 -3.10 -12.30 5.37
CA ASN A 248 -3.59 -11.51 6.50
C ASN A 248 -3.29 -10.01 6.39
N TRP A 249 -2.48 -9.61 5.41
CA TRP A 249 -2.12 -8.22 5.17
C TRP A 249 -3.14 -7.55 4.27
N ARG A 250 -3.71 -6.42 4.68
CA ARG A 250 -4.26 -5.45 3.73
C ARG A 250 -3.12 -4.60 3.20
N ILE A 251 -2.73 -4.92 1.96
CA ILE A 251 -1.64 -4.22 1.26
C ILE A 251 -2.20 -3.40 0.09
N SER A 252 -1.65 -2.20 -0.10
CA SER A 252 -1.86 -1.39 -1.29
C SER A 252 -0.54 -0.72 -1.69
N MET A 253 -0.50 -0.10 -2.88
CA MET A 253 0.71 0.59 -3.34
C MET A 253 1.14 1.70 -2.36
N SER A 254 0.20 2.29 -1.63
CA SER A 254 0.46 3.34 -0.63
C SER A 254 1.39 2.91 0.51
N ASP A 255 1.43 1.61 0.82
CA ASP A 255 2.30 1.03 1.86
C ASP A 255 3.78 1.09 1.47
N SER A 256 4.07 1.16 0.16
CA SER A 256 5.42 1.31 -0.36
C SER A 256 5.88 2.77 -0.32
N ASP A 257 7.16 2.98 -0.05
CA ASP A 257 7.81 4.29 -0.02
C ASP A 257 8.00 4.91 -1.42
N VAL A 258 7.62 4.20 -2.49
CA VAL A 258 7.85 4.61 -3.88
C VAL A 258 6.64 5.29 -4.54
N TYR A 259 5.40 4.99 -4.11
CA TYR A 259 4.18 5.38 -4.84
C TYR A 259 3.56 6.73 -4.43
#